data_AF-A0A067P9D3-F1
#
_entry.id   AF-A0A067P9D3-F1
#
_cell.length_a   1.000
_cell.length_b   1.000
_cell.length_c   1.000
_cell.angle_alpha   90.00
_cell.angle_beta   90.00
_cell.angle_gamma   90.00
#
_symmetry.space_group_name_H-M   'P 1'
#
loop_
_entity.id
_entity.type
_entity.pdbx_description
1 polymer ?
#
loop_
_entity_poly.entity_id
_entity_poly.type
_entity_poly.pdbx_seq_one_letter_code
_entity_poly.pdbx_strand_id
1 'polypeptide(L)'
;MMKTDILFSSPCLRFSQAQQEAVLAWGKELGARNVPSLYKVDKFQKEALESLGDPMVKIQASSGNVFFMNSACEAIARDYAHPKTRPLIHAYPEFTKDVVTEVWQCGKWRIDAPDSVLTLMICCGMKDFYVNKLVQQEEGTWFIPTRFFEI
;
A
#
# COMPACT_ATOMS: atom_id res chain seq x y z
N MET A 1 22.75 -9.97 9.13
CA MET A 1 21.90 -10.10 7.95
C MET A 1 20.88 -8.97 7.91
N MET A 2 19.85 -8.96 8.76
CA MET A 2 18.80 -7.91 8.77
C MET A 2 19.33 -6.46 8.86
N LYS A 3 20.30 -6.16 9.73
CA LYS A 3 20.85 -4.78 9.83
C LYS A 3 21.58 -4.32 8.57
N THR A 4 22.31 -5.24 7.92
CA THR A 4 23.03 -4.98 6.68
C THR A 4 22.05 -4.74 5.53
N ASP A 5 20.99 -5.54 5.47
CA ASP A 5 19.92 -5.36 4.50
C ASP A 5 19.22 -4.00 4.68
N ILE A 6 18.83 -3.62 5.90
CA ILE A 6 18.21 -2.31 6.17
C ILE A 6 19.10 -1.15 5.68
N LEU A 7 20.42 -1.26 5.85
CA LEU A 7 21.36 -0.24 5.40
C LEU A 7 21.42 -0.14 3.87
N PHE A 8 21.55 -1.28 3.18
CA PHE A 8 21.73 -1.32 1.72
C PHE A 8 20.41 -1.17 0.94
N SER A 9 19.28 -1.47 1.57
CA SER A 9 17.92 -1.34 1.01
C SER A 9 17.25 -0.02 1.40
N SER A 10 18.01 0.94 1.96
CA SER A 10 17.48 2.24 2.37
C SER A 10 16.98 3.06 1.17
N PRO A 11 15.74 3.57 1.18
CA PRO A 11 15.16 4.27 0.03
C PRO A 11 15.88 5.59 -0.30
N CYS A 12 16.53 6.21 0.69
CA CYS A 12 17.20 7.50 0.53
C CYS A 12 18.72 7.39 0.31
N LEU A 13 19.29 6.19 0.40
CA LEU A 13 20.73 5.94 0.35
C LEU A 13 21.00 4.72 -0.53
N ARG A 14 21.32 4.97 -1.81
CA ARG A 14 21.69 3.90 -2.73
C ARG A 14 23.20 3.65 -2.71
N PHE A 15 23.57 2.43 -2.33
CA PHE A 15 24.95 1.97 -2.40
C PHE A 15 25.19 1.21 -3.70
N SER A 16 26.24 1.57 -4.44
CA SER A 16 26.76 0.74 -5.52
C SER A 16 27.33 -0.57 -4.95
N GLN A 17 27.45 -1.59 -5.79
CA GLN A 17 28.03 -2.88 -5.37
C GLN A 17 29.42 -2.71 -4.72
N ALA A 18 30.27 -1.88 -5.33
CA ALA A 18 31.60 -1.57 -4.80
C ALA A 18 31.54 -0.87 -3.44
N GLN A 19 30.56 0.03 -3.22
CA GLN A 19 30.37 0.68 -1.92
C GLN A 19 29.86 -0.31 -0.86
N GLN A 20 28.95 -1.22 -1.21
CA GLN A 20 28.49 -2.27 -0.29
C GLN A 20 29.63 -3.19 0.12
N GLU A 21 30.46 -3.62 -0.83
CA GLU A 21 31.67 -4.41 -0.57
C GLU A 21 32.64 -3.67 0.35
N ALA A 22 32.89 -2.38 0.10
CA ALA A 22 33.75 -1.56 0.95
C ALA A 22 33.21 -1.45 2.39
N VAL A 23 31.91 -1.25 2.57
CA VAL A 23 31.26 -1.20 3.90
C VAL A 23 31.41 -2.54 4.63
N LEU A 24 31.20 -3.67 3.93
CA LEU A 24 31.36 -5.00 4.51
C LEU A 24 32.83 -5.30 4.86
N ALA A 25 33.76 -4.95 3.97
CA ALA A 25 35.20 -5.10 4.19
C ALA A 25 35.65 -4.28 5.40
N TRP A 26 35.23 -3.03 5.48
CA TRP A 26 35.51 -2.15 6.61
C TRP A 26 34.96 -2.70 7.93
N GLY A 27 33.72 -3.20 7.94
CA GLY A 27 33.15 -3.86 9.12
C GLY A 27 33.96 -5.08 9.57
N LYS A 28 34.49 -5.86 8.62
CA LYS A 28 35.35 -7.02 8.90
C LYS A 28 36.70 -6.59 9.48
N GLU A 29 37.32 -5.54 8.94
CA GLU A 29 38.59 -4.98 9.43
C GLU A 29 38.46 -4.39 10.85
N LEU A 30 37.31 -3.79 11.17
CA LEU A 30 36.99 -3.32 12.53
C LEU A 30 36.69 -4.46 13.53
N GLY A 31 36.80 -5.73 13.11
CA GLY A 31 36.61 -6.88 13.98
C GLY A 31 35.16 -7.27 14.22
N ALA A 32 34.21 -6.79 13.40
CA ALA A 32 32.82 -7.24 13.50
C ALA A 32 32.73 -8.75 13.22
N ARG A 33 31.99 -9.47 14.07
CA ARG A 33 31.76 -10.91 13.92
C ARG A 33 30.57 -11.15 12.96
N ASN A 34 30.64 -12.24 12.20
CA ASN A 34 29.56 -12.69 11.31
C ASN A 34 29.15 -11.68 10.23
N VAL A 35 30.10 -10.92 9.67
CA VAL A 35 29.86 -10.06 8.52
C VAL A 35 29.43 -10.93 7.31
N PRO A 36 28.26 -10.69 6.71
CA PRO A 36 27.81 -11.48 5.56
C PRO A 36 28.67 -11.15 4.34
N SER A 37 28.83 -12.12 3.43
CA SER A 37 29.30 -11.80 2.09
C SER A 37 28.21 -11.06 1.34
N LEU A 38 28.60 -10.30 0.32
CA LEU A 38 27.64 -9.62 -0.55
C LEU A 38 26.62 -10.60 -1.15
N TYR A 39 27.09 -11.75 -1.66
CA TYR A 39 26.23 -12.83 -2.14
C TYR A 39 25.17 -13.27 -1.12
N LYS A 40 25.53 -13.36 0.17
CA LYS A 40 24.58 -13.74 1.23
C LYS A 40 23.54 -12.65 1.45
N VAL A 41 23.92 -11.38 1.31
CA VAL A 41 22.98 -10.25 1.39
C VAL A 41 22.01 -10.29 0.20
N ASP A 42 22.51 -10.43 -1.02
CA ASP A 42 21.68 -10.50 -2.24
C ASP A 42 20.70 -11.67 -2.19
N LYS A 43 21.18 -12.84 -1.75
CA LYS A 43 20.34 -14.03 -1.58
C LYS A 43 19.22 -13.79 -0.57
N PHE A 44 19.56 -13.22 0.60
CA PHE A 44 18.57 -12.88 1.62
C PHE A 44 17.54 -11.87 1.11
N GLN A 45 17.98 -10.84 0.39
CA GLN A 45 17.09 -9.83 -0.19
C GLN A 45 16.09 -10.44 -1.18
N LYS A 46 16.57 -11.34 -2.05
CA LYS A 46 15.72 -12.05 -3.00
C LYS A 46 14.68 -12.94 -2.29
N GLU A 47 15.13 -13.75 -1.33
CA GLU A 47 14.23 -14.62 -0.55
C GLU A 47 13.20 -13.81 0.26
N ALA A 48 13.61 -12.66 0.82
CA ALA A 48 12.73 -11.77 1.56
C ALA A 48 11.67 -11.13 0.64
N LEU A 49 12.07 -10.66 -0.55
CA LEU A 49 11.14 -10.14 -1.55
C LEU A 49 10.15 -11.22 -2.00
N GLU A 50 10.62 -12.42 -2.34
CA GLU A 50 9.74 -13.54 -2.71
C GLU A 50 8.75 -13.90 -1.58
N SER A 51 9.16 -13.79 -0.31
CA SER A 51 8.32 -14.12 0.84
C SER A 51 7.28 -13.04 1.18
N LEU A 52 7.64 -11.76 1.02
CA LEU A 52 6.79 -10.60 1.34
C LEU A 52 5.97 -10.10 0.14
N GLY A 53 6.26 -10.62 -1.05
CA GLY A 53 5.76 -10.15 -2.33
C GLY A 53 6.78 -9.23 -3.01
N ASP A 54 7.29 -9.65 -4.17
CA ASP A 54 8.06 -8.78 -5.05
C ASP A 54 7.07 -7.90 -5.81
N PRO A 55 7.03 -6.59 -5.53
CA PRO A 55 6.04 -5.73 -6.15
C PRO A 55 6.26 -5.58 -7.66
N MET A 56 7.45 -5.93 -8.18
CA MET A 56 7.93 -5.50 -9.49
C MET A 56 7.86 -6.62 -10.54
N VAL A 57 6.93 -6.48 -11.49
CA VAL A 57 6.83 -7.36 -12.64
C VAL A 57 7.69 -6.82 -13.78
N LYS A 58 8.63 -7.63 -14.27
CA LYS A 58 9.39 -7.34 -15.48
C LYS A 58 8.53 -7.63 -16.71
N ILE A 59 8.27 -6.62 -17.52
CA ILE A 59 7.49 -6.71 -18.76
C ILE A 59 8.40 -6.39 -19.93
N GLN A 60 8.52 -7.31 -20.88
CA GLN A 60 9.20 -7.05 -22.15
C GLN A 60 8.17 -6.72 -23.22
N ALA A 61 8.21 -5.49 -23.73
CA ALA A 61 7.35 -5.09 -24.83
C ALA A 61 7.78 -5.75 -26.15
N SER A 62 6.86 -5.83 -27.11
CA SER A 62 7.12 -6.39 -28.44
C SER A 62 8.23 -5.65 -29.19
N SER A 63 8.51 -4.39 -28.84
CA SER A 63 9.61 -3.59 -29.38
C SER A 63 10.99 -3.99 -28.83
N GLY A 64 11.06 -4.89 -27.86
CA GLY A 64 12.29 -5.29 -27.16
C GLY A 64 12.60 -4.47 -25.90
N ASN A 65 11.87 -3.38 -25.65
CA ASN A 65 12.04 -2.57 -24.45
C ASN A 65 11.62 -3.35 -23.19
N VAL A 66 12.43 -3.23 -22.14
CA VAL A 66 12.15 -3.84 -20.83
C VAL A 66 11.63 -2.77 -19.89
N PHE A 67 10.44 -3.01 -19.36
CA PHE A 67 9.79 -2.19 -18.33
C PHE A 67 9.70 -2.98 -17.03
N PHE A 68 9.70 -2.25 -15.93
CA PHE A 68 9.46 -2.80 -14.61
C PHE A 68 8.21 -2.11 -14.06
N MET A 69 7.16 -2.88 -13.81
CA MET A 69 5.87 -2.35 -13.41
C MET A 69 5.51 -2.89 -12.03
N ASN A 70 5.18 -1.97 -11.12
CA ASN A 70 4.59 -2.38 -9.85
C ASN A 70 3.11 -2.66 -10.01
N SER A 71 2.59 -3.68 -9.35
CA SER A 71 1.14 -3.90 -9.27
C SER A 71 0.47 -2.78 -8.49
N ALA A 72 -0.41 -2.01 -9.15
CA ALA A 72 -1.18 -0.95 -8.50
C ALA A 72 -2.07 -1.52 -7.38
N CYS A 73 -2.67 -2.69 -7.61
CA CYS A 73 -3.51 -3.37 -6.62
C CYS A 73 -2.70 -3.75 -5.38
N GLU A 74 -1.48 -4.26 -5.54
CA GLU A 74 -0.62 -4.64 -4.40
C GLU A 74 -0.07 -3.41 -3.66
N ALA A 75 0.19 -2.31 -4.36
CA ALA A 75 0.54 -1.05 -3.72
C ALA A 75 -0.60 -0.54 -2.84
N ILE A 76 -1.83 -0.48 -3.38
CA ILE A 76 -3.02 -0.07 -2.63
C ILE A 76 -3.26 -1.03 -1.45
N ALA A 77 -3.15 -2.35 -1.65
CA ALA A 77 -3.31 -3.32 -0.58
C ALA A 77 -2.31 -3.10 0.57
N ARG A 78 -1.05 -2.78 0.26
CA ARG A 78 -0.03 -2.43 1.26
C ARG A 78 -0.37 -1.14 2.01
N ASP A 79 -0.87 -0.12 1.33
CA ASP A 79 -1.31 1.12 1.98
C ASP A 79 -2.49 0.88 2.94
N TYR A 80 -3.44 0.03 2.55
CA TYR A 80 -4.56 -0.40 3.41
C TYR A 80 -4.10 -1.26 4.60
N ALA A 81 -3.06 -2.07 4.43
CA ALA A 81 -2.50 -2.90 5.51
C ALA A 81 -1.61 -2.08 6.46
N HIS A 82 -1.09 -0.92 6.04
CA HIS A 82 -0.15 -0.15 6.83
C HIS A 82 -0.85 0.66 7.95
N PRO A 83 -0.58 0.39 9.24
CA PRO A 83 -1.38 0.96 10.34
C PRO A 83 -1.39 2.49 10.43
N LYS A 84 -0.33 3.16 9.96
CA LYS A 84 -0.27 4.63 9.96
C LYS A 84 -0.85 5.27 8.70
N THR A 85 -0.85 4.54 7.58
CA THR A 85 -1.36 5.06 6.29
C THR A 85 -2.86 4.81 6.20
N ARG A 86 -3.32 3.62 6.62
CA ARG A 86 -4.73 3.23 6.57
C ARG A 86 -5.71 4.27 7.15
N PRO A 87 -5.44 4.95 8.28
CA PRO A 87 -6.33 5.98 8.82
C PRO A 87 -6.40 7.26 7.98
N LEU A 88 -5.43 7.49 7.08
CA LEU A 88 -5.38 8.64 6.19
C LEU A 88 -6.08 8.38 4.84
N ILE A 89 -6.52 7.15 4.60
CA ILE A 89 -7.24 6.77 3.38
C ILE A 89 -8.72 7.08 3.56
N HIS A 90 -9.20 8.09 2.84
CA HIS A 90 -10.62 8.41 2.72
C HIS A 90 -11.28 7.49 1.69
N ALA A 91 -12.15 6.59 2.16
CA ALA A 91 -12.81 5.60 1.31
C ALA A 91 -14.25 5.98 0.94
N TYR A 92 -14.80 7.00 1.60
CA TYR A 92 -16.16 7.46 1.40
C TYR A 92 -16.18 8.94 1.01
N PRO A 93 -17.17 9.37 0.22
CA PRO A 93 -17.41 10.79 0.01
C PRO A 93 -17.83 11.46 1.33
N GLU A 94 -17.52 12.74 1.44
CA GLU A 94 -17.84 13.56 2.62
C GLU A 94 -18.75 14.72 2.21
N PHE A 95 -19.75 15.03 3.04
CA PHE A 95 -20.56 16.22 2.86
C PHE A 95 -19.91 17.42 3.55
N THR A 96 -19.65 18.48 2.78
CA THR A 96 -19.22 19.77 3.35
C THR A 96 -20.33 20.81 3.19
N LYS A 97 -20.41 21.73 4.16
CA LYS A 97 -21.44 22.77 4.18
C LYS A 97 -21.10 23.95 3.27
N ASP A 98 -19.83 24.36 3.25
CA ASP A 98 -19.46 25.69 2.73
C ASP A 98 -18.37 25.66 1.64
N VAL A 99 -17.29 24.90 1.84
CA VAL A 99 -16.12 24.91 0.94
C VAL A 99 -15.62 23.49 0.71
N VAL A 100 -15.18 23.21 -0.53
CA VAL A 100 -14.47 21.98 -0.89
C VAL A 100 -12.97 22.23 -0.66
N THR A 101 -12.38 21.48 0.26
CA THR A 101 -10.94 21.51 0.55
C THR A 101 -10.21 20.30 -0.01
N GLU A 102 -10.91 19.18 -0.16
CA GLU A 102 -10.33 17.89 -0.50
C GLU A 102 -11.12 17.16 -1.60
N VAL A 103 -10.50 16.18 -2.25
CA VAL A 103 -11.08 15.52 -3.44
C VAL A 103 -12.34 14.69 -3.09
N TRP A 104 -12.41 14.09 -1.90
CA TRP A 104 -13.58 13.31 -1.44
C TRP A 104 -14.82 14.16 -1.10
N GLN A 105 -14.64 15.47 -1.04
CA GLN A 105 -15.71 16.45 -0.84
C GLN A 105 -16.30 16.96 -2.17
N CYS A 106 -15.59 16.75 -3.29
CA CYS A 106 -15.97 17.22 -4.62
C CYS A 106 -17.22 16.51 -5.17
N GLY A 107 -17.99 17.23 -6.00
CA GLY A 107 -19.18 16.70 -6.70
C GLY A 107 -18.90 15.45 -7.55
N LYS A 108 -17.70 15.33 -8.14
CA LYS A 108 -17.30 14.14 -8.91
C LYS A 108 -17.38 12.85 -8.11
N TRP A 109 -16.96 12.89 -6.85
CA TRP A 109 -16.99 11.72 -5.98
C TRP A 109 -18.35 11.62 -5.27
N ARG A 110 -18.86 12.75 -4.78
CA ARG A 110 -20.10 12.81 -3.99
C ARG A 110 -21.37 12.55 -4.79
N ILE A 111 -21.40 12.93 -6.07
CA ILE A 111 -22.59 12.91 -6.94
C ILE A 111 -22.32 12.07 -8.20
N ASP A 112 -21.31 12.45 -8.99
CA ASP A 112 -21.18 11.97 -10.38
C ASP A 112 -20.69 10.51 -10.48
N ALA A 113 -19.90 10.05 -9.52
CA ALA A 113 -19.38 8.69 -9.50
C ALA A 113 -20.53 7.67 -9.41
N PRO A 114 -20.55 6.62 -10.26
CA PRO A 114 -21.54 5.54 -10.13
C PRO A 114 -21.43 4.82 -8.78
N ASP A 115 -22.56 4.46 -8.15
CA ASP A 115 -22.56 3.72 -6.88
C ASP A 115 -21.76 2.41 -6.94
N SER A 116 -21.72 1.78 -8.12
CA SER A 116 -21.03 0.50 -8.35
C SER A 116 -19.51 0.58 -8.25
N VAL A 117 -18.92 1.79 -8.32
CA VAL A 117 -17.46 1.98 -8.24
C VAL A 117 -17.01 2.57 -6.90
N LEU A 118 -17.95 2.86 -6.00
CA LEU A 118 -17.68 3.39 -4.67
C LEU A 118 -17.58 2.26 -3.64
N THR A 119 -17.10 2.58 -2.43
CA THR A 119 -17.01 1.61 -1.33
C THR A 119 -18.40 1.05 -1.01
N LEU A 120 -18.54 -0.27 -1.18
CA LEU A 120 -19.84 -0.96 -1.15
C LEU A 120 -20.33 -1.35 0.25
N MET A 121 -19.46 -1.27 1.27
CA MET A 121 -19.72 -1.79 2.60
C MET A 121 -19.18 -0.84 3.66
N ILE A 122 -19.94 -0.66 4.75
CA ILE A 122 -19.46 -0.04 5.99
C ILE A 122 -19.57 -1.04 7.15
N CYS A 123 -18.59 -1.01 8.05
CA CYS A 123 -18.60 -1.77 9.28
C CYS A 123 -18.96 -0.83 10.44
N CYS A 124 -20.09 -1.07 11.09
CA CYS A 124 -20.53 -0.33 12.27
C CYS A 124 -20.57 -1.28 13.47
N GLY A 125 -19.57 -1.19 14.35
CA GLY A 125 -19.42 -2.11 15.48
C GLY A 125 -19.07 -3.53 15.00
N MET A 126 -19.97 -4.49 15.24
CA MET A 126 -19.83 -5.89 14.80
C MET A 126 -20.75 -6.25 13.62
N LYS A 127 -21.31 -5.24 12.93
CA LYS A 127 -22.25 -5.45 11.83
C LYS A 127 -21.71 -4.80 10.56
N ASP A 128 -21.82 -5.55 9.48
CA ASP A 128 -21.48 -5.08 8.14
C ASP A 128 -22.76 -4.74 7.38
N PHE A 129 -22.77 -3.56 6.76
CA PHE A 129 -23.89 -3.07 5.95
C PHE A 129 -23.40 -2.89 4.52
N TYR A 130 -24.17 -3.39 3.57
CA TYR A 130 -23.83 -3.34 2.15
C TYR A 130 -24.84 -2.48 1.39
N VAL A 131 -24.36 -1.77 0.38
CA VAL A 131 -25.24 -1.10 -0.58
C VAL A 131 -26.12 -2.11 -1.31
N ASN A 132 -27.31 -1.69 -1.73
CA ASN A 132 -28.30 -2.51 -2.45
C ASN A 132 -28.78 -3.74 -1.66
N LYS A 133 -28.63 -3.74 -0.34
CA LYS A 133 -29.21 -4.75 0.57
C LYS A 133 -30.24 -4.12 1.49
N LEU A 134 -31.29 -4.87 1.81
CA LEU A 134 -32.32 -4.41 2.72
C LEU A 134 -31.73 -4.29 4.14
N VAL A 135 -31.88 -3.13 4.76
CA VAL A 135 -31.41 -2.85 6.12
C VAL A 135 -32.54 -2.26 6.95
N GLN A 136 -32.51 -2.50 8.26
CA GLN A 136 -33.48 -1.98 9.21
C GLN A 136 -32.83 -0.91 10.09
N GLN A 137 -33.50 0.23 10.25
CA GLN A 137 -33.16 1.24 11.25
C GLN A 137 -33.52 0.75 12.66
N GLU A 138 -32.94 1.36 13.69
CA GLU A 138 -33.27 1.04 15.08
C GLU A 138 -34.76 1.27 15.41
N GLU A 139 -35.39 2.24 14.73
CA GLU A 139 -36.81 2.56 14.85
C GLU A 139 -37.74 1.55 14.11
N GLY A 140 -37.17 0.53 13.46
CA GLY A 140 -37.90 -0.55 12.80
C GLY A 140 -38.19 -0.34 11.31
N THR A 141 -37.88 0.85 10.77
CA THR A 141 -38.07 1.20 9.35
C THR A 141 -37.07 0.49 8.46
N TRP A 142 -37.53 0.03 7.30
CA TRP A 142 -36.71 -0.68 6.32
C TRP A 142 -36.37 0.22 5.13
N PHE A 143 -35.13 0.15 4.66
CA PHE A 143 -34.69 0.85 3.45
C PHE A 143 -33.55 0.10 2.77
N ILE A 144 -33.17 0.55 1.57
CA ILE A 144 -32.03 0.02 0.82
C ILE A 144 -31.03 1.17 0.63
N PRO A 145 -29.82 1.09 1.21
CA PRO A 145 -28.80 2.12 1.04
C PRO A 145 -28.19 1.98 -0.35
N THR A 146 -28.00 3.10 -1.05
CA THR A 146 -27.30 3.12 -2.34
C THR A 146 -25.84 3.56 -2.21
N ARG A 147 -25.53 4.33 -1.15
CA ARG A 147 -24.20 4.91 -0.90
C ARG A 147 -24.00 5.19 0.59
N PHE A 148 -22.75 5.13 1.04
CA PHE A 148 -22.32 5.54 2.39
C PHE A 148 -21.44 6.78 2.32
N PHE A 149 -21.45 7.57 3.40
CA PHE A 149 -20.72 8.84 3.50
C PHE A 149 -19.95 8.92 4.82
N GLU A 150 -18.81 9.61 4.81
CA GLU A 150 -18.14 10.06 6.02
C GLU A 150 -18.92 11.24 6.65
N ILE A 151 -18.91 11.32 7.98
CA ILE A 151 -19.60 12.33 8.79
C ILE A 151 -18.62 13.42 9.21
#